data_AF-A0A3N5LL57-F1
#
_entry.id   AF-A0A3N5LL57-F1
#
_cell.length_a   1.000
_cell.length_b   1.000
_cell.length_c   1.000
_cell.angle_alpha   90.00
_cell.angle_beta   90.00
_cell.angle_gamma   90.00
#
_symmetry.space_group_name_H-M   'P 1'
#
loop_
_entity.id
_entity.type
_entity.pdbx_description
1 polymer ?
#
loop_
_entity_poly.entity_id
_entity_poly.type
_entity_poly.pdbx_seq_one_letter_code
_entity_poly.pdbx_strand_id
1 'polypeptide(L)'
;MQLTSQLTSTKSAVPWLMLISRPVLFFAFQALFSLVFILAGNPDGFGESARWWLFLIILSNFVSVYLLVRLYRAEGKRYLDILRFSRTTLKTDILWLLGTSVIGLPIAAAPVNFLATAIFGDSMAPIYMMFRPLPGWALALGILFPLTIAFAELTTYFGYAMPRLAAQLKNGWAAWLLASLFLGLQHCFLPFIPDARFILWRAGMYLPFALFAGLLLKLRPSLLPYFAIIHALVDVSALSIYWMV
;
A
#
# COMPACT_ATOMS: atom_id res chain seq x y z
N MET A 1 -19.25 0.60 -48.77
CA MET A 1 -19.14 -0.67 -48.01
C MET A 1 -18.49 -0.37 -46.66
N GLN A 2 -19.29 0.08 -45.70
CA GLN A 2 -18.86 0.37 -44.32
C GLN A 2 -18.81 -0.97 -43.56
N LEU A 3 -17.62 -1.48 -43.31
CA LEU A 3 -17.43 -2.56 -42.34
C LEU A 3 -17.35 -1.92 -40.95
N THR A 4 -18.52 -1.90 -40.30
CA THR A 4 -18.74 -1.76 -38.88
C THR A 4 -17.85 -2.74 -38.10
N SER A 5 -16.67 -2.30 -37.66
CA SER A 5 -15.94 -3.00 -36.60
C SER A 5 -16.57 -2.68 -35.24
N GLN A 6 -17.73 -3.27 -34.97
CA GLN A 6 -18.19 -3.46 -33.59
C GLN A 6 -17.33 -4.55 -32.96
N LEU A 7 -16.06 -4.23 -32.69
CA LEU A 7 -15.32 -4.94 -31.68
C LEU A 7 -15.91 -4.50 -30.35
N THR A 8 -16.67 -5.41 -29.74
CA THR A 8 -17.03 -5.33 -28.33
C THR A 8 -15.76 -5.03 -27.53
N SER A 9 -15.61 -3.79 -27.08
CA SER A 9 -14.51 -3.37 -26.21
C SER A 9 -14.65 -4.14 -24.89
N THR A 10 -14.09 -5.34 -24.83
CA THR A 10 -13.98 -6.11 -23.58
C THR A 10 -13.28 -5.23 -22.56
N LYS A 11 -13.95 -4.95 -21.43
CA LYS A 11 -13.36 -4.15 -20.37
C LYS A 11 -12.05 -4.83 -19.93
N SER A 12 -10.95 -4.10 -20.03
CA SER A 12 -9.64 -4.61 -19.63
C SER A 12 -9.66 -5.05 -18.16
N ALA A 13 -9.24 -6.28 -17.88
CA ALA A 13 -9.14 -6.81 -16.51
C ALA A 13 -7.98 -6.16 -15.70
N VAL A 14 -7.10 -5.41 -16.36
CA VAL A 14 -5.87 -4.89 -15.76
C VAL A 14 -6.08 -4.05 -14.50
N PRO A 15 -7.05 -3.11 -14.41
CA PRO A 15 -7.26 -2.34 -13.17
C PRO A 15 -7.66 -3.23 -11.97
N TRP A 16 -8.39 -4.31 -12.23
CA TRP A 16 -8.78 -5.29 -11.20
C TRP A 16 -7.59 -6.12 -10.74
N LEU A 17 -6.73 -6.54 -11.66
CA LEU A 17 -5.49 -7.23 -11.32
C LEU A 17 -4.55 -6.32 -10.51
N MET A 18 -4.47 -5.03 -10.85
CA MET A 18 -3.67 -4.07 -10.09
C MET A 18 -4.17 -3.87 -8.65
N LEU A 19 -5.49 -3.96 -8.37
CA LEU A 19 -6.03 -3.88 -7.00
C LEU A 19 -5.47 -4.98 -6.09
N ILE A 20 -5.33 -6.20 -6.61
CA ILE A 20 -4.88 -7.37 -5.85
C ILE A 20 -3.39 -7.65 -5.97
N SER A 21 -2.70 -6.96 -6.89
CA SER A 21 -1.30 -7.22 -7.22
C SER A 21 -0.38 -7.17 -6.02
N ARG A 22 -0.51 -6.15 -5.16
CA ARG A 22 0.34 -5.97 -3.98
C ARG A 22 0.17 -7.06 -2.93
N PRO A 23 -1.06 -7.38 -2.44
CA PRO A 23 -1.27 -8.53 -1.56
C PRO A 23 -0.68 -9.83 -2.11
N VAL A 24 -0.88 -10.09 -3.41
CA VAL A 24 -0.33 -11.28 -4.09
C VAL A 24 1.20 -11.25 -4.08
N LEU A 25 1.82 -10.11 -4.38
CA LEU A 25 3.28 -9.97 -4.37
C LEU A 25 3.86 -10.14 -2.95
N PHE A 26 3.25 -9.54 -1.92
CA PHE A 26 3.72 -9.70 -0.54
C PHE A 26 3.71 -11.17 -0.13
N PHE A 27 2.59 -11.86 -0.37
CA PHE A 27 2.46 -13.27 -0.05
C PHE A 27 3.43 -14.14 -0.88
N ALA A 28 3.59 -13.84 -2.17
CA ALA A 28 4.51 -14.57 -3.05
C ALA A 28 5.98 -14.41 -2.61
N PHE A 29 6.42 -13.20 -2.28
CA PHE A 29 7.76 -12.99 -1.74
C PHE A 29 7.94 -13.62 -0.36
N GLN A 30 6.91 -13.61 0.49
CA GLN A 30 6.97 -14.29 1.79
C GLN A 30 7.13 -15.80 1.60
N ALA A 31 6.35 -16.40 0.70
CA ALA A 31 6.46 -17.83 0.37
C ALA A 31 7.85 -18.17 -0.21
N LEU A 32 8.41 -17.29 -1.04
CA LEU A 32 9.78 -17.45 -1.55
C LEU A 32 10.83 -17.42 -0.43
N PHE A 33 10.74 -16.44 0.48
CA PHE A 33 11.64 -16.35 1.64
C PHE A 33 11.49 -17.58 2.54
N SER A 34 10.25 -18.01 2.79
CA SER A 34 9.94 -19.22 3.55
C SER A 34 10.62 -20.46 2.95
N LEU A 35 10.50 -20.64 1.63
CA LEU A 35 11.16 -21.73 0.92
C LEU A 35 12.68 -21.67 1.08
N VAL A 36 13.29 -20.48 0.93
CA VAL A 36 14.74 -20.30 1.12
C VAL A 36 15.16 -20.69 2.54
N PHE A 37 14.41 -20.29 3.57
CA PHE A 37 14.72 -20.65 4.95
C PHE A 37 14.57 -22.14 5.23
N ILE A 38 13.54 -22.80 4.68
CA ILE A 38 13.36 -24.25 4.76
C ILE A 38 14.56 -24.97 4.12
N LEU A 39 14.96 -24.55 2.92
CA LEU A 39 16.12 -25.12 2.22
C LEU A 39 17.45 -24.86 2.95
N ALA A 40 17.54 -23.76 3.71
CA ALA A 40 18.67 -23.45 4.57
C ALA A 40 18.64 -24.17 5.94
N GLY A 41 17.65 -25.05 6.18
CA GLY A 41 17.56 -25.87 7.38
C GLY A 41 16.71 -25.29 8.52
N ASN A 42 15.96 -24.20 8.31
CA ASN A 42 15.01 -23.70 9.30
C ASN A 42 13.64 -24.38 9.12
N PRO A 43 13.21 -25.25 10.05
CA PRO A 43 11.94 -25.97 9.94
C PRO A 43 10.72 -25.05 10.02
N ASP A 44 10.83 -23.87 10.65
CA ASP A 44 9.79 -22.84 10.68
C ASP A 44 10.12 -21.70 9.68
N GLY A 45 10.37 -22.06 8.41
CA GLY A 45 10.69 -21.05 7.39
C GLY A 45 9.58 -20.02 7.18
N PHE A 46 8.31 -20.39 7.39
CA PHE A 46 7.19 -19.45 7.23
C PHE A 46 7.16 -18.42 8.36
N GLY A 47 7.25 -18.88 9.62
CA GLY A 47 7.39 -18.01 10.77
C GLY A 47 8.64 -17.14 10.65
N GLU A 48 9.76 -17.70 10.24
CA GLU A 48 11.00 -16.96 10.00
C GLU A 48 10.85 -15.88 8.92
N SER A 49 10.23 -16.19 7.77
CA SER A 49 10.05 -15.24 6.66
C SER A 49 9.31 -13.95 7.05
N ALA A 50 8.40 -14.01 8.03
CA ALA A 50 7.61 -12.86 8.45
C ALA A 50 8.46 -11.74 9.08
N ARG A 51 9.63 -12.04 9.68
CA ARG A 51 10.49 -10.97 10.24
C ARG A 51 11.17 -10.14 9.15
N TRP A 52 11.23 -10.67 7.93
CA TRP A 52 11.84 -10.05 6.77
C TRP A 52 10.85 -9.20 5.95
N TRP A 53 9.72 -8.81 6.55
CA TRP A 53 8.65 -8.07 5.86
C TRP A 53 9.12 -6.79 5.16
N LEU A 54 10.16 -6.11 5.66
CA LEU A 54 10.80 -4.96 4.98
C LEU A 54 11.27 -5.32 3.57
N PHE A 55 11.87 -6.50 3.38
CA PHE A 55 12.32 -6.95 2.07
C PHE A 55 11.15 -7.36 1.18
N LEU A 56 10.11 -7.96 1.77
CA LEU A 56 8.88 -8.30 1.04
C LEU A 56 8.25 -7.04 0.43
N ILE A 57 8.18 -5.94 1.19
CA ILE A 57 7.64 -4.68 0.68
C ILE A 57 8.56 -4.01 -0.34
N ILE A 58 9.88 -4.01 -0.13
CA ILE A 58 10.85 -3.45 -1.08
C ILE A 58 10.71 -4.13 -2.45
N LEU A 59 10.72 -5.46 -2.48
CA LEU A 59 10.58 -6.25 -3.71
C LEU A 59 9.22 -6.01 -4.38
N SER A 60 8.13 -6.04 -3.60
CA SER A 60 6.79 -5.72 -4.10
C SER A 60 6.68 -4.31 -4.66
N ASN A 61 7.37 -3.33 -4.06
CA ASN A 61 7.37 -1.95 -4.55
C ASN A 61 8.07 -1.84 -5.90
N PHE A 62 9.23 -2.48 -6.09
CA PHE A 62 9.92 -2.49 -7.37
C PHE A 62 9.04 -3.09 -8.48
N VAL A 63 8.41 -4.24 -8.22
CA VAL A 63 7.50 -4.86 -9.18
C VAL A 63 6.28 -3.97 -9.45
N SER A 64 5.68 -3.37 -8.42
CA SER A 64 4.54 -2.45 -8.57
C SER A 64 4.88 -1.26 -9.45
N VAL A 65 6.01 -0.58 -9.18
CA VAL A 65 6.49 0.56 -9.97
C VAL A 65 6.77 0.14 -11.40
N TYR A 66 7.42 -1.00 -11.62
CA TYR A 66 7.68 -1.53 -12.94
C TYR A 66 6.37 -1.76 -13.73
N LEU A 67 5.37 -2.40 -13.12
CA LEU A 67 4.05 -2.59 -13.73
C LEU A 67 3.40 -1.26 -14.07
N LEU A 68 3.40 -0.29 -13.16
CA LEU A 68 2.85 1.04 -13.41
C LEU A 68 3.55 1.73 -14.59
N VAL A 69 4.88 1.73 -14.64
CA VAL A 69 5.64 2.30 -15.75
C VAL A 69 5.24 1.67 -17.09
N ARG A 70 5.14 0.34 -17.13
CA ARG A 70 4.73 -0.40 -18.33
C ARG A 70 3.30 -0.06 -18.75
N LEU A 71 2.37 -0.01 -17.80
CA LEU A 71 0.96 0.24 -18.05
C LEU A 71 0.69 1.69 -18.49
N TYR A 72 1.32 2.68 -17.87
CA TYR A 72 1.23 4.07 -18.34
C TYR A 72 1.85 4.24 -19.73
N ARG A 73 2.99 3.59 -20.00
CA ARG A 73 3.62 3.63 -21.33
C ARG A 73 2.75 3.01 -22.41
N ALA A 74 2.05 1.91 -22.10
CA ALA A 74 1.08 1.29 -23.01
C ALA A 74 -0.11 2.22 -23.32
N GLU A 75 -0.42 3.17 -22.44
CA GLU A 75 -1.43 4.21 -22.65
C GLU A 75 -0.86 5.50 -23.28
N GLY A 76 0.39 5.49 -23.75
CA GLY A 76 1.05 6.67 -24.31
C GLY A 76 1.38 7.77 -23.29
N LYS A 77 1.39 7.44 -21.99
CA LYS A 77 1.64 8.38 -20.88
C LYS A 77 2.96 8.03 -20.17
N ARG A 78 3.51 8.97 -19.40
CA ARG A 78 4.63 8.69 -18.50
C ARG A 78 4.10 8.52 -17.09
N TYR A 79 4.53 7.46 -16.41
CA TYR A 79 4.11 7.16 -15.04
C TYR A 79 4.38 8.35 -14.08
N LEU A 80 5.55 8.97 -14.16
CA LEU A 80 5.91 10.10 -13.28
C LEU A 80 5.04 11.34 -13.49
N ASP A 81 4.23 11.42 -14.56
CA ASP A 81 3.36 12.57 -14.79
C ASP A 81 2.24 12.66 -13.74
N ILE A 82 1.87 11.55 -13.10
CA ILE A 82 0.84 11.54 -12.04
C ILE A 82 1.34 12.08 -10.70
N LEU A 83 2.66 12.20 -10.56
CA LEU A 83 3.33 12.73 -9.35
C LEU A 83 3.86 14.15 -9.57
N ARG A 84 3.38 14.85 -10.60
CA ARG A 84 3.78 16.23 -10.85
C ARG A 84 3.02 17.20 -9.95
N PHE A 85 3.77 18.08 -9.30
CA PHE A 85 3.22 19.22 -8.58
C PHE A 85 2.67 20.26 -9.56
N SER A 86 1.46 20.75 -9.27
CA SER A 86 0.89 21.87 -10.01
C SER A 86 1.16 23.18 -9.28
N ARG A 87 1.89 24.10 -9.94
CA ARG A 87 2.18 25.44 -9.39
C ARG A 87 0.91 26.27 -9.21
N THR A 88 -0.14 26.00 -9.99
CA THR A 88 -1.42 26.74 -9.91
C THR A 88 -2.23 26.37 -8.67
N THR A 89 -2.13 25.11 -8.21
CA THR A 89 -2.87 24.62 -7.04
C THR A 89 -2.02 24.50 -5.78
N LEU A 90 -0.70 24.72 -5.86
CA LEU A 90 0.27 24.51 -4.79
C LEU A 90 -0.18 25.06 -3.43
N LYS A 91 -0.56 26.34 -3.35
CA LYS A 91 -1.00 26.96 -2.09
C LYS A 91 -2.21 26.23 -1.52
N THR A 92 -3.22 26.00 -2.35
CA THR A 92 -4.44 25.32 -1.93
C THR A 92 -4.17 23.87 -1.57
N ASP A 93 -3.32 23.15 -2.30
CA ASP A 93 -2.93 21.78 -1.98
C ASP A 93 -2.23 21.68 -0.62
N ILE A 94 -1.32 22.63 -0.31
CA ILE A 94 -0.67 22.72 1.00
C ILE A 94 -1.69 23.00 2.11
N LEU A 95 -2.63 23.93 1.90
CA LEU A 95 -3.71 24.21 2.85
C LEU A 95 -4.59 22.99 3.11
N TRP A 96 -4.98 22.27 2.04
CA TRP A 96 -5.71 21.02 2.16
C TRP A 96 -4.91 19.98 2.93
N LEU A 97 -3.63 19.84 2.61
CA LEU A 97 -2.75 18.89 3.29
C LEU A 97 -2.63 19.19 4.78
N LEU A 98 -2.35 20.43 5.16
CA LEU A 98 -2.25 20.85 6.56
C LEU A 98 -3.59 20.67 7.29
N GLY A 99 -4.68 21.20 6.73
CA GLY A 99 -6.01 21.12 7.34
C GLY A 99 -6.50 19.68 7.51
N THR A 100 -6.26 18.83 6.50
CA THR A 100 -6.66 17.43 6.57
C THR A 100 -5.74 16.58 7.42
N SER A 101 -4.46 16.95 7.61
CA SER A 101 -3.53 16.23 8.48
C SER A 101 -3.98 16.27 9.95
N VAL A 102 -4.59 17.37 10.40
CA VAL A 102 -5.16 17.49 11.76
C VAL A 102 -6.20 16.40 12.02
N ILE A 103 -6.97 16.02 11.00
CA ILE A 103 -8.01 14.99 11.08
C ILE A 103 -7.42 13.60 10.76
N GLY A 104 -6.54 13.53 9.77
CA GLY A 104 -5.95 12.29 9.27
C GLY A 104 -5.02 11.61 10.26
N LEU A 105 -4.27 12.38 11.07
CA LEU A 105 -3.37 11.83 12.08
C LEU A 105 -4.11 11.02 13.17
N PRO A 106 -5.17 11.54 13.81
CA PRO A 106 -6.02 10.73 14.69
C PRO A 106 -6.63 9.51 14.00
N ILE A 107 -7.10 9.64 12.75
CA ILE A 107 -7.69 8.52 12.00
C ILE A 107 -6.65 7.42 11.72
N ALA A 108 -5.39 7.79 11.50
CA ALA A 108 -4.30 6.85 11.31
C ALA A 108 -3.87 6.17 12.62
N ALA A 109 -3.80 6.92 13.73
CA ALA A 109 -3.25 6.41 14.99
C ALA A 109 -4.26 5.69 15.88
N ALA A 110 -5.50 6.20 15.97
CA ALA A 110 -6.49 5.71 16.94
C ALA A 110 -6.88 4.23 16.71
N PRO A 111 -7.17 3.77 15.46
CA PRO A 111 -7.56 2.38 15.25
C PRO A 111 -6.45 1.39 15.59
N VAL A 112 -5.18 1.75 15.36
CA VAL A 112 -4.02 0.88 15.63
C VAL A 112 -4.00 0.45 17.10
N ASN A 113 -4.00 1.43 18.01
CA ASN A 113 -3.91 1.18 19.44
C ASN A 113 -5.23 0.64 20.01
N PHE A 114 -6.37 1.19 19.58
CA PHE A 114 -7.67 0.76 20.07
C PHE A 114 -7.95 -0.71 19.73
N LEU A 115 -7.75 -1.11 18.47
CA LEU A 115 -7.96 -2.49 18.05
C LEU A 115 -6.92 -3.43 18.67
N ALA A 116 -5.67 -2.99 18.81
CA ALA A 116 -4.65 -3.79 19.49
C ALA A 116 -5.06 -4.08 20.94
N THR A 117 -5.41 -3.06 21.73
CA THR A 117 -5.86 -3.27 23.10
C THR A 117 -7.17 -4.08 23.18
N ALA A 118 -8.14 -3.83 22.29
CA ALA A 118 -9.42 -4.55 22.32
C ALA A 118 -9.28 -6.04 21.96
N ILE A 119 -8.40 -6.38 21.01
CA ILE A 119 -8.22 -7.75 20.51
C ILE A 119 -7.14 -8.49 21.32
N PHE A 120 -6.11 -7.78 21.79
CA PHE A 120 -4.93 -8.34 22.43
C PHE A 120 -4.81 -8.10 23.93
N GLY A 121 -5.54 -7.14 24.49
CA GLY A 121 -5.34 -6.66 25.87
C GLY A 121 -4.08 -5.82 26.06
N ASP A 122 -3.29 -5.65 24.99
CA ASP A 122 -2.02 -4.92 24.97
C ASP A 122 -1.85 -4.28 23.58
N SER A 123 -1.57 -2.98 23.56
CA SER A 123 -1.37 -2.23 22.32
C SER A 123 -0.11 -2.64 21.55
N MET A 124 0.88 -3.21 22.23
CA MET A 124 2.17 -3.60 21.64
C MET A 124 2.23 -5.06 21.18
N ALA A 125 1.36 -5.92 21.69
CA ALA A 125 1.34 -7.34 21.33
C ALA A 125 1.37 -7.61 19.81
N PRO A 126 0.49 -7.02 18.97
CA PRO A 126 0.55 -7.26 17.53
C PRO A 126 1.75 -6.59 16.85
N ILE A 127 2.33 -5.54 17.44
CA ILE A 127 3.57 -4.91 16.94
C ILE A 127 4.73 -5.89 17.09
N TYR A 128 4.89 -6.53 18.26
CA TYR A 128 5.95 -7.50 18.50
C TYR A 128 5.81 -8.81 17.72
N MET A 129 4.60 -9.16 17.26
CA MET A 129 4.42 -10.28 16.32
C MET A 129 5.09 -10.01 14.96
N MET A 130 5.12 -8.75 14.52
CA MET A 130 5.66 -8.35 13.22
C MET A 130 7.12 -7.89 13.29
N PHE A 131 7.43 -6.99 14.23
CA PHE A 131 8.76 -6.43 14.43
C PHE A 131 9.59 -7.36 15.29
N ARG A 132 10.38 -8.20 14.64
CA ARG A 132 11.35 -9.09 15.28
C ARG A 132 12.78 -8.73 14.87
N PRO A 133 13.80 -9.04 15.69
CA PRO A 133 15.18 -8.64 15.44
C PRO A 133 15.68 -9.03 14.04
N LEU A 134 16.36 -8.09 13.40
CA LEU A 134 17.03 -8.25 12.10
C LEU A 134 18.52 -7.93 12.22
N PRO A 135 19.38 -8.55 11.39
CA PRO A 135 20.78 -8.15 11.31
C PRO A 135 20.93 -6.66 10.95
N GLY A 136 21.96 -5.99 11.46
CA GLY A 136 22.16 -4.55 11.24
C GLY A 136 22.22 -4.14 9.76
N TRP A 137 22.81 -4.99 8.90
CA TRP A 137 22.82 -4.74 7.45
C TRP A 137 21.41 -4.75 6.83
N ALA A 138 20.53 -5.62 7.34
CA ALA A 138 19.17 -5.78 6.85
C ALA A 138 18.33 -4.55 7.24
N LEU A 139 18.54 -4.02 8.44
CA LEU A 139 17.94 -2.75 8.89
C LEU A 139 18.47 -1.55 8.08
N ALA A 140 19.77 -1.50 7.80
CA ALA A 140 20.36 -0.44 6.98
C ALA A 140 19.76 -0.44 5.56
N LEU A 141 19.61 -1.61 4.93
CA LEU A 141 18.92 -1.73 3.64
C LEU A 141 17.40 -1.50 3.73
N GLY A 142 16.82 -1.65 4.92
CA GLY A 142 15.42 -1.34 5.22
C GLY A 142 15.01 0.09 4.85
N ILE A 143 15.95 1.03 4.75
CA ILE A 143 15.66 2.40 4.28
C ILE A 143 15.09 2.46 2.85
N LEU A 144 15.31 1.42 2.03
CA LEU A 144 14.73 1.33 0.70
C LEU A 144 13.21 1.19 0.73
N PHE A 145 12.63 0.69 1.83
CA PHE A 145 11.17 0.58 1.97
C PHE A 145 10.49 1.96 1.86
N PRO A 146 10.75 2.94 2.76
CA PRO A 146 10.11 4.25 2.67
C PRO A 146 10.46 5.01 1.38
N LEU A 147 11.63 4.76 0.78
CA LEU A 147 12.00 5.41 -0.48
C LEU A 147 11.19 4.88 -1.69
N THR A 148 10.87 3.58 -1.69
CA THR A 148 10.18 2.94 -2.81
C THR A 148 8.66 3.00 -2.68
N ILE A 149 8.13 3.04 -1.45
CA ILE A 149 6.68 3.00 -1.18
C ILE A 149 5.94 4.23 -1.73
N ALA A 150 6.59 5.40 -1.70
CA ALA A 150 6.08 6.66 -2.27
C ALA A 150 5.62 6.50 -3.73
N PHE A 151 6.31 5.66 -4.48
CA PHE A 151 6.05 5.44 -5.89
C PHE A 151 5.16 4.23 -6.15
N ALA A 152 4.95 3.36 -5.18
CA ALA A 152 4.32 2.07 -5.41
C ALA A 152 2.85 2.04 -4.98
N GLU A 153 2.56 2.41 -3.75
CA GLU A 153 1.28 2.04 -3.15
C GLU A 153 0.12 2.93 -3.58
N LEU A 154 0.17 4.22 -3.21
CA LEU A 154 -0.92 5.15 -3.48
C LEU A 154 -1.11 5.38 -4.99
N THR A 155 -0.03 5.28 -5.76
CA THR A 155 -0.06 5.34 -7.22
C THR A 155 -0.72 4.11 -7.84
N THR A 156 -0.57 2.91 -7.25
CA THR A 156 -1.29 1.70 -7.68
C THR A 156 -2.79 1.85 -7.46
N TYR A 157 -3.20 2.18 -6.22
CA TYR A 157 -4.61 2.22 -5.86
C TYR A 157 -5.33 3.44 -6.41
N PHE A 158 -4.81 4.64 -6.18
CA PHE A 158 -5.50 5.90 -6.51
C PHE A 158 -5.02 6.54 -7.80
N GLY A 159 -3.73 6.38 -8.14
CA GLY A 159 -3.19 6.87 -9.40
C GLY A 159 -3.67 6.06 -10.61
N TYR A 160 -3.63 4.72 -10.49
CA TYR A 160 -3.89 3.81 -11.60
C TYR A 160 -5.26 3.14 -11.55
N ALA A 161 -5.54 2.35 -10.50
CA ALA A 161 -6.72 1.47 -10.45
C ALA A 161 -8.02 2.27 -10.32
N MET A 162 -8.15 3.14 -9.32
CA MET A 162 -9.36 3.92 -9.05
C MET A 162 -9.94 4.65 -10.28
N PRO A 163 -9.19 5.49 -11.03
CA PRO A 163 -9.76 6.22 -12.16
C PRO A 163 -10.23 5.30 -13.30
N ARG A 164 -9.53 4.18 -13.53
CA ARG A 164 -9.92 3.21 -14.57
C ARG A 164 -11.14 2.41 -14.15
N LEU A 165 -11.22 2.01 -12.88
CA LEU A 165 -12.40 1.36 -12.31
C LEU A 165 -13.61 2.30 -12.31
N ALA A 166 -13.43 3.59 -12.01
CA ALA A 166 -14.49 4.58 -12.07
C ALA A 166 -15.10 4.67 -13.47
N ALA A 167 -14.26 4.66 -14.52
CA ALA A 167 -14.70 4.62 -15.91
C ALA A 167 -15.41 3.30 -16.27
N GLN A 168 -14.85 2.16 -15.85
CA GLN A 168 -15.43 0.84 -16.14
C GLN A 168 -16.77 0.59 -15.43
N LEU A 169 -16.89 1.01 -14.18
CA LEU A 169 -18.09 0.86 -13.34
C LEU A 169 -19.12 1.96 -13.58
N LYS A 170 -18.73 3.05 -14.26
CA LYS A 170 -19.51 4.30 -14.36
C LYS A 170 -19.92 4.83 -12.99
N ASN A 171 -19.13 4.54 -11.95
CA ASN A 171 -19.40 4.91 -10.57
C ASN A 171 -18.07 5.19 -9.84
N GLY A 172 -17.76 6.47 -9.68
CA GLY A 172 -16.54 6.89 -8.99
C GLY A 172 -16.55 6.63 -7.48
N TRP A 173 -17.72 6.45 -6.85
CA TRP A 173 -17.81 6.12 -5.42
C TRP A 173 -17.52 4.64 -5.18
N ALA A 174 -18.07 3.75 -6.02
CA ALA A 174 -17.72 2.34 -5.99
C ALA A 174 -16.22 2.13 -6.22
N ALA A 175 -15.61 2.85 -7.18
CA ALA A 175 -14.18 2.76 -7.44
C ALA A 175 -13.32 3.25 -6.26
N TRP A 176 -13.73 4.33 -5.59
CA TRP A 176 -13.06 4.80 -4.36
C TRP A 176 -13.16 3.78 -3.23
N LEU A 177 -14.35 3.24 -3.00
CA LEU A 177 -14.57 2.25 -1.95
C LEU A 177 -13.72 1.00 -2.20
N LEU A 178 -13.70 0.49 -3.43
CA LEU A 178 -12.87 -0.65 -3.81
C LEU A 178 -11.37 -0.36 -3.63
N ALA A 179 -10.86 0.74 -4.19
CA ALA A 179 -9.45 1.08 -4.07
C ALA A 179 -9.01 1.24 -2.61
N SER A 180 -9.83 1.90 -1.79
CA SER A 180 -9.55 2.11 -0.37
C SER A 180 -9.62 0.81 0.44
N LEU A 181 -10.61 -0.04 0.16
CA LEU A 181 -10.74 -1.34 0.82
C LEU A 181 -9.53 -2.22 0.55
N PHE A 182 -9.10 -2.34 -0.71
CA PHE A 182 -7.93 -3.15 -1.06
C PHE A 182 -6.61 -2.55 -0.56
N LEU A 183 -6.48 -1.22 -0.52
CA LEU A 183 -5.36 -0.54 0.14
C LEU A 183 -5.28 -0.89 1.64
N GLY A 184 -6.41 -0.92 2.35
CA GLY A 184 -6.45 -1.35 3.75
C GLY A 184 -6.10 -2.83 3.90
N LEU A 185 -6.81 -3.71 3.18
CA LEU A 185 -6.71 -5.17 3.32
C LEU A 185 -5.36 -5.75 2.91
N GLN A 186 -4.57 -5.10 2.06
CA GLN A 186 -3.25 -5.60 1.71
C GLN A 186 -2.33 -5.78 2.92
N HIS A 187 -2.56 -5.02 4.00
CA HIS A 187 -1.74 -5.06 5.22
C HIS A 187 -1.82 -6.42 5.92
N CYS A 188 -2.90 -7.18 5.73
CA CYS A 188 -3.01 -8.55 6.22
C CYS A 188 -1.95 -9.49 5.62
N PHE A 189 -1.38 -9.12 4.48
CA PHE A 189 -0.42 -9.94 3.74
C PHE A 189 1.03 -9.48 3.90
N LEU A 190 1.29 -8.46 4.73
CA LEU A 190 2.61 -7.88 4.90
C LEU A 190 2.97 -7.66 6.39
N PRO A 191 3.65 -8.61 7.02
CA PRO A 191 3.70 -10.02 6.63
C PRO A 191 2.35 -10.68 6.87
N PHE A 192 2.08 -11.77 6.15
CA PHE A 192 1.00 -12.67 6.49
C PHE A 192 1.42 -13.52 7.69
N ILE A 193 0.73 -13.35 8.82
CA ILE A 193 0.85 -14.21 10.00
C ILE A 193 -0.50 -14.91 10.16
N PRO A 194 -0.56 -16.25 10.14
CA PRO A 194 -1.81 -17.02 10.14
C PRO A 194 -2.45 -17.07 11.54
N ASP A 195 -2.63 -15.91 12.15
CA ASP A 195 -3.31 -15.70 13.42
C ASP A 195 -4.54 -14.82 13.16
N ALA A 196 -5.73 -15.31 13.50
CA ALA A 196 -6.99 -14.63 13.20
C ALA A 196 -7.11 -13.26 13.89
N ARG A 197 -6.52 -13.11 15.09
CA ARG A 197 -6.52 -11.85 15.84
C ARG A 197 -5.61 -10.84 15.16
N PHE A 198 -4.44 -11.27 14.70
CA PHE A 198 -3.51 -10.45 13.94
C PHE A 198 -4.10 -10.02 12.61
N ILE A 199 -4.71 -10.95 11.86
CA ILE A 199 -5.38 -10.64 10.58
C ILE A 199 -6.51 -9.63 10.78
N LEU A 200 -7.36 -9.82 11.80
CA LEU A 200 -8.44 -8.89 12.11
C LEU A 200 -7.90 -7.49 12.46
N TRP A 201 -6.85 -7.43 13.28
CA TRP A 201 -6.19 -6.18 13.63
C TRP A 201 -5.58 -5.50 12.39
N ARG A 202 -4.80 -6.21 11.57
CA ARG A 202 -4.20 -5.69 10.32
C ARG A 202 -5.26 -5.17 9.36
N ALA A 203 -6.37 -5.89 9.20
CA ALA A 203 -7.48 -5.50 8.33
C ALA A 203 -8.15 -4.21 8.79
N GLY A 204 -8.38 -4.09 10.11
CA GLY A 204 -9.10 -2.97 10.70
C GLY A 204 -8.26 -1.71 10.89
N MET A 205 -6.99 -1.84 11.27
CA MET A 205 -6.23 -0.69 11.77
C MET A 205 -5.92 0.37 10.71
N TYR A 206 -5.71 -0.04 9.45
CA TYR A 206 -5.41 0.89 8.35
C TYR A 206 -6.64 1.29 7.54
N LEU A 207 -7.77 0.57 7.66
CA LEU A 207 -8.94 0.79 6.82
C LEU A 207 -9.57 2.19 6.98
N PRO A 208 -9.74 2.75 8.19
CA PRO A 208 -10.26 4.12 8.35
C PRO A 208 -9.39 5.15 7.64
N PHE A 209 -8.06 5.02 7.77
CA PHE A 209 -7.11 5.91 7.10
C PHE A 209 -7.12 5.73 5.57
N ALA A 210 -7.18 4.48 5.08
CA ALA A 210 -7.28 4.20 3.66
C ALA A 210 -8.52 4.82 3.02
N LEU A 211 -9.68 4.73 3.69
CA LEU A 211 -10.93 5.37 3.27
C LEU A 211 -10.79 6.90 3.24
N PHE A 212 -10.23 7.49 4.30
CA PHE A 212 -10.01 8.93 4.42
C PHE A 212 -9.05 9.47 3.35
N ALA A 213 -7.85 8.89 3.25
CA ALA A 213 -6.84 9.27 2.25
C ALA A 213 -7.37 9.08 0.82
N GLY A 214 -8.04 7.96 0.55
CA GLY A 214 -8.68 7.70 -0.73
C GLY A 214 -9.77 8.72 -1.06
N LEU A 215 -10.53 9.18 -0.07
CA LEU A 215 -11.57 10.19 -0.27
C LEU A 215 -10.94 11.53 -0.65
N LEU A 216 -9.88 11.93 0.05
CA LEU A 216 -9.14 13.14 -0.30
C LEU A 216 -8.55 13.09 -1.70
N LEU A 217 -7.97 11.95 -2.09
CA LEU A 217 -7.41 11.77 -3.44
C LEU A 217 -8.48 11.66 -4.53
N LYS A 218 -9.69 11.19 -4.18
CA LYS A 218 -10.85 11.26 -5.08
C LYS A 218 -11.31 12.70 -5.28
N LEU A 219 -11.46 13.46 -4.20
CA LEU A 219 -11.97 14.84 -4.24
C LEU A 219 -10.93 15.81 -4.81
N ARG A 220 -9.65 15.55 -4.56
CA ARG A 220 -8.54 16.41 -4.95
C ARG A 220 -7.32 15.58 -5.38
N PRO A 221 -7.32 15.03 -6.62
CA PRO A 221 -6.22 14.19 -7.12
C PRO A 221 -4.83 14.86 -7.13
N SER A 222 -4.78 16.20 -7.15
CA SER A 222 -3.51 16.96 -7.05
C SER A 222 -2.77 16.74 -5.74
N LEU A 223 -3.42 16.17 -4.71
CA LEU A 223 -2.78 15.82 -3.44
C LEU A 223 -1.88 14.58 -3.53
N LEU A 224 -1.98 13.76 -4.59
CA LEU A 224 -1.23 12.50 -4.72
C LEU A 224 0.28 12.63 -4.49
N PRO A 225 1.02 13.56 -5.11
CA PRO A 225 2.46 13.68 -4.86
C PRO A 225 2.81 14.09 -3.43
N TYR A 226 1.94 14.85 -2.74
CA TYR A 226 2.15 15.23 -1.35
C TYR A 226 1.92 14.04 -0.41
N PHE A 227 0.85 13.28 -0.65
CA PHE A 227 0.58 12.03 0.07
C PHE A 227 1.69 11.00 -0.14
N ALA A 228 2.24 10.89 -1.35
CA ALA A 228 3.38 10.02 -1.62
C ALA A 228 4.61 10.37 -0.77
N ILE A 229 4.93 11.66 -0.64
CA ILE A 229 6.04 12.13 0.20
C ILE A 229 5.76 11.88 1.68
N ILE A 230 4.58 12.28 2.17
CA ILE A 230 4.22 12.09 3.58
C ILE A 230 4.21 10.62 3.95
N HIS A 231 3.70 9.76 3.07
CA HIS A 231 3.70 8.32 3.28
C HIS A 231 5.14 7.79 3.49
N ALA A 232 6.08 8.17 2.62
CA ALA A 232 7.49 7.83 2.80
C ALA A 232 8.06 8.33 4.15
N LEU A 233 7.75 9.57 4.54
CA LEU A 233 8.21 10.14 5.80
C LEU A 233 7.64 9.43 7.03
N VAL A 234 6.36 9.06 6.98
CA VAL A 234 5.72 8.27 8.04
C VAL A 234 6.34 6.87 8.11
N ASP A 235 6.65 6.24 6.99
CA ASP A 235 7.25 4.91 6.97
C ASP A 235 8.71 4.90 7.43
N VAL A 236 9.44 6.03 7.34
CA VAL A 236 10.72 6.18 8.04
C VAL A 236 10.53 6.01 9.55
N SER A 237 9.42 6.54 10.12
CA SER A 237 9.12 6.36 11.54
C SER A 237 8.84 4.90 11.90
N ALA A 238 8.30 4.08 10.99
CA ALA A 238 8.11 2.65 11.24
C ALA A 238 9.45 1.91 11.47
N LEU A 239 10.54 2.39 10.88
CA LEU A 239 11.88 1.84 11.11
C LEU A 239 12.39 2.11 12.54
N SER A 240 11.88 3.14 13.23
CA SER A 240 12.30 3.43 14.62
C SER A 240 11.83 2.36 15.61
N ILE A 241 10.79 1.59 15.27
CA ILE A 241 10.28 0.49 16.10
C ILE A 241 11.35 -0.59 16.30
N TYR A 242 12.26 -0.77 15.34
CA TYR A 242 13.38 -1.71 15.46
C TYR A 242 14.39 -1.36 16.57
N TRP A 243 14.33 -0.15 17.13
CA TRP A 243 15.16 0.28 18.27
C TRP A 243 14.54 -0.12 19.61
N MET A 244 13.29 -0.61 19.59
CA MET A 244 12.53 -1.03 20.77
C MET A 244 12.46 -2.55 20.91
N VAL A 245 12.95 -3.31 19.93
CA VAL A 245 12.88 -4.79 19.85
C VAL A 245 14.25 -5.44 19.79
#